data_AF-A0A968BSU8-F1
#
_entry.id   AF-A0A968BSU8-F1
#
_cell.length_a   1.000
_cell.length_b   1.000
_cell.length_c   1.000
_cell.angle_alpha   90.00
_cell.angle_beta   90.00
_cell.angle_gamma   90.00
#
_symmetry.space_group_name_H-M   'P 1'
#
loop_
_entity.id
_entity.type
_entity.pdbx_description
1 polymer ?
#
loop_
_entity_poly.entity_id
_entity_poly.type
_entity_poly.pdbx_seq_one_letter_code
_entity_poly.pdbx_strand_id
1 'polypeptide(L)'
;ALSNLLDNALKFTPEGGQIWLGCRQQEDSAILWVEDTGPGVSEEDLPHLFDRFYRGRNAAAYPGSGLGLAIVQAVADRHNGQVWAENTGQGARFTIELPAA
;
A
#
# COMPACT_ATOMS: atom_id res chain seq x y z
N ALA A 1 9.42 0.53 4.49
CA ALA A 1 7.95 0.65 4.35
C ALA A 1 7.59 1.29 3.02
N LEU A 2 7.96 2.56 2.78
CA LEU A 2 7.62 3.26 1.53
C LEU A 2 8.17 2.57 0.27
N SER A 3 9.39 2.05 0.31
CA SER A 3 9.97 1.27 -0.79
C SER A 3 9.11 0.06 -1.16
N ASN A 4 8.59 -0.69 -0.18
CA ASN A 4 7.71 -1.84 -0.43
C ASN A 4 6.39 -1.41 -1.09
N LEU A 5 5.85 -0.24 -0.72
CA LEU A 5 4.65 0.29 -1.36
C LEU A 5 4.94 0.69 -2.82
N LEU A 6 6.06 1.36 -3.08
CA LEU A 6 6.50 1.71 -4.43
C LEU A 6 6.80 0.49 -5.29
N ASP A 7 7.47 -0.53 -4.73
CA ASP A 7 7.75 -1.79 -5.43
C ASP A 7 6.45 -2.51 -5.81
N ASN A 8 5.45 -2.50 -4.93
CA ASN A 8 4.12 -3.02 -5.25
C ASN A 8 3.45 -2.21 -6.36
N ALA A 9 3.45 -0.87 -6.26
CA ALA A 9 2.88 -0.02 -7.30
C ALA A 9 3.54 -0.26 -8.67
N LEU A 10 4.87 -0.30 -8.73
CA LEU A 10 5.63 -0.60 -9.96
C LEU A 10 5.31 -1.97 -10.53
N LYS A 11 5.03 -2.94 -9.66
CA LYS A 11 4.72 -4.31 -10.05
C LYS A 11 3.28 -4.48 -10.56
N PHE A 12 2.33 -3.71 -10.05
CA PHE A 12 0.90 -3.85 -10.36
C PHE A 12 0.36 -2.81 -11.34
N THR A 13 1.10 -1.73 -11.57
CA THR A 13 0.73 -0.72 -12.57
C THR A 13 1.09 -1.22 -13.98
N PRO A 14 0.14 -1.24 -14.94
CA PRO A 14 0.43 -1.63 -16.30
C PRO A 14 1.32 -0.60 -17.02
N GLU A 15 1.91 -1.01 -18.15
CA GLU A 15 2.69 -0.11 -19.00
C GLU A 15 1.84 1.11 -19.43
N GLY A 16 2.44 2.30 -19.34
CA GLY A 16 1.75 3.57 -19.61
C GLY A 16 0.89 4.08 -18.44
N GLY A 17 0.77 3.32 -17.35
CA GLY A 17 0.14 3.78 -16.11
C GLY A 17 0.99 4.78 -15.33
N GLN A 18 0.36 5.37 -14.32
CA GLN A 18 0.93 6.39 -13.45
C GLN A 18 0.97 5.92 -12.00
N ILE A 19 2.00 6.37 -11.29
CA ILE A 19 2.20 6.16 -9.85
C ILE A 19 2.48 7.54 -9.24
N TRP A 20 1.80 7.86 -8.14
CA TRP A 20 1.99 9.06 -7.36
C TRP A 20 2.48 8.72 -5.97
N LEU A 21 3.53 9.41 -5.54
CA LEU A 21 3.97 9.44 -4.16
C LEU A 21 3.57 10.80 -3.58
N GLY A 22 2.89 10.79 -2.45
CA GLY A 22 2.51 12.02 -1.76
C GLY A 22 2.78 11.96 -0.27
N CYS A 23 2.91 13.14 0.32
CA CYS A 23 2.95 13.30 1.76
C CYS A 23 2.23 14.58 2.16
N ARG A 24 1.61 14.56 3.33
CA ARG A 24 0.98 15.74 3.93
C ARG A 24 1.12 15.65 5.44
N GLN A 25 1.44 16.79 6.05
CA GLN A 25 1.32 16.95 7.49
C GLN A 25 -0.14 17.29 7.85
N GLN A 26 -0.67 16.58 8.83
CA GLN A 26 -1.82 16.96 9.65
C GLN A 26 -1.32 17.41 11.03
N GLU A 27 -2.17 18.04 11.85
CA GLU A 27 -1.76 18.66 13.12
C GLU A 27 -0.82 17.76 13.94
N ASP A 28 -1.25 16.53 14.21
CA ASP A 28 -0.52 15.57 15.05
C ASP A 28 -0.04 14.33 14.28
N SER A 29 -0.06 14.35 12.94
CA SER A 29 0.37 13.20 12.14
C SER A 29 0.97 13.56 10.78
N ALA A 30 1.84 12.70 10.28
CA ALA A 30 2.34 12.71 8.91
C ALA A 30 1.67 11.58 8.13
N ILE A 31 0.98 11.95 7.05
CA ILE A 31 0.36 11.01 6.11
C ILE A 31 1.25 10.88 4.89
N LEU A 32 1.66 9.65 4.55
CA LEU A 32 2.37 9.31 3.34
C LEU A 32 1.53 8.32 2.54
N TRP A 33 1.43 8.50 1.23
CA TRP A 33 0.70 7.55 0.40
C TRP A 33 1.41 7.26 -0.92
N VAL A 34 1.19 6.05 -1.42
CA VAL A 34 1.49 5.65 -2.80
C VAL A 34 0.17 5.32 -3.46
N GLU A 35 -0.11 5.95 -4.59
CA GLU A 35 -1.29 5.69 -5.41
C GLU A 35 -0.86 5.27 -6.81
N ASP A 36 -1.61 4.35 -7.41
CA ASP A 36 -1.36 3.89 -8.76
C ASP A 36 -2.64 3.80 -9.61
N THR A 37 -2.45 3.57 -10.90
CA THR A 37 -3.51 3.33 -11.91
C THR A 37 -3.59 1.85 -12.32
N GLY A 38 -3.20 0.95 -11.41
CA GLY A 38 -3.27 -0.49 -11.59
C GLY A 38 -4.71 -1.02 -11.52
N PRO A 39 -4.88 -2.36 -11.47
CA PRO A 39 -6.21 -2.99 -11.44
C PRO A 39 -6.98 -2.78 -10.13
N GLY A 40 -6.41 -2.05 -9.18
CA GLY A 40 -6.91 -1.95 -7.81
C GLY A 40 -6.84 -3.27 -7.06
N VAL A 41 -7.59 -3.33 -5.96
CA VAL A 41 -7.69 -4.46 -5.05
C VAL A 41 -9.14 -4.91 -4.97
N SER A 42 -9.41 -6.20 -5.01
CA SER A 42 -10.79 -6.67 -4.84
C SER A 42 -11.29 -6.42 -3.41
N GLU A 43 -12.59 -6.15 -3.23
CA GLU A 43 -13.14 -5.83 -1.89
C GLU A 43 -12.92 -6.95 -0.86
N GLU A 44 -12.94 -8.21 -1.30
CA GLU A 44 -12.65 -9.36 -0.44
C GLU A 44 -11.19 -9.42 0.00
N ASP A 45 -10.26 -8.86 -0.79
CA ASP A 45 -8.83 -8.93 -0.48
C ASP A 45 -8.37 -7.77 0.42
N LEU A 46 -9.07 -6.61 0.38
CA LEU A 46 -8.73 -5.40 1.16
C LEU A 46 -8.47 -5.68 2.66
N PRO A 47 -9.33 -6.45 3.37
CA PRO A 47 -9.12 -6.72 4.80
C PRO A 47 -7.89 -7.57 5.10
N HIS A 48 -7.38 -8.30 4.11
CA HIS A 48 -6.34 -9.32 4.27
C HIS A 48 -4.99 -8.90 3.68
N LEU A 49 -4.92 -7.76 2.99
CA LEU A 49 -3.70 -7.34 2.27
C LEU A 49 -2.44 -7.27 3.13
N PHE A 50 -2.58 -6.99 4.41
CA PHE A 50 -1.47 -6.86 5.35
C PHE A 50 -1.18 -8.16 6.12
N ASP A 51 -1.98 -9.21 5.92
CA ASP A 51 -1.74 -10.53 6.53
C ASP A 51 -0.47 -11.16 5.95
N ARG A 52 0.29 -11.83 6.83
CA ARG A 52 1.53 -12.50 6.43
C ARG A 52 1.23 -13.62 5.43
N PHE A 53 2.00 -13.66 4.35
CA PHE A 53 1.86 -14.64 3.26
C PHE A 53 0.58 -14.52 2.44
N TYR A 54 -0.29 -13.55 2.74
CA TYR A 54 -1.48 -13.31 1.95
C TYR A 54 -1.10 -12.74 0.59
N ARG A 55 -1.83 -13.19 -0.44
CA ARG A 55 -1.69 -12.74 -1.82
C ARG A 55 -3.10 -12.59 -2.39
N GLY A 56 -3.48 -11.36 -2.71
CA GLY A 56 -4.77 -11.08 -3.35
C GLY A 56 -4.88 -11.74 -4.73
N ARG A 57 -6.11 -11.82 -5.24
CA ARG A 57 -6.43 -12.52 -6.50
C ARG A 57 -5.65 -11.97 -7.69
N ASN A 58 -5.48 -10.65 -7.75
CA ASN A 58 -4.71 -9.96 -8.80
C ASN A 58 -3.20 -10.20 -8.69
N ALA A 59 -2.71 -10.72 -7.56
CA ALA A 59 -1.29 -10.95 -7.31
C ALA A 59 -0.80 -12.35 -7.71
N ALA A 60 -1.70 -13.28 -8.08
CA ALA A 60 -1.34 -14.65 -8.41
C ALA A 60 -0.34 -14.75 -9.58
N ALA A 61 -0.50 -13.88 -10.58
CA ALA A 61 0.34 -13.82 -11.79
C ALA A 61 1.77 -13.29 -11.54
N TYR A 62 2.03 -12.68 -10.38
CA TYR A 62 3.31 -12.00 -10.15
C TYR A 62 4.10 -12.62 -8.98
N PRO A 63 5.42 -12.88 -9.13
CA PRO A 63 6.23 -13.53 -8.10
C PRO A 63 6.29 -12.70 -6.81
N GLY A 64 6.18 -13.35 -5.65
CA GLY A 64 6.28 -12.69 -4.34
C GLY A 64 5.84 -13.58 -3.19
N SER A 65 6.40 -13.34 -2.00
CA SER A 65 6.15 -14.15 -0.80
C SER A 65 4.92 -13.71 0.02
N GLY A 66 4.27 -12.59 -0.33
CA GLY A 66 3.20 -12.01 0.49
C GLY A 66 3.69 -11.40 1.81
N LEU A 67 4.98 -11.06 1.91
CA LEU A 67 5.55 -10.44 3.12
C LEU A 67 5.69 -8.92 3.03
N GLY A 68 5.68 -8.35 1.82
CA GLY A 68 5.97 -6.92 1.61
C GLY A 68 5.06 -6.00 2.42
N LEU A 69 3.73 -6.19 2.31
CA LEU A 69 2.73 -5.39 3.03
C LEU A 69 2.69 -5.68 4.53
N ALA A 70 2.87 -6.94 4.94
CA ALA A 70 3.00 -7.28 6.37
C ALA A 70 4.20 -6.57 7.03
N ILE A 71 5.32 -6.41 6.29
CA ILE A 71 6.46 -5.61 6.75
C ILE A 71 6.09 -4.12 6.84
N VAL A 72 5.29 -3.59 5.92
CA VAL A 72 4.81 -2.20 6.00
C VAL A 72 3.98 -2.00 7.27
N GLN A 73 3.04 -2.90 7.57
CA GLN A 73 2.22 -2.85 8.78
C GLN A 73 3.10 -2.92 10.04
N ALA A 74 4.01 -3.88 10.13
CA ALA A 74 4.91 -3.98 11.27
C ALA A 74 5.78 -2.72 11.48
N VAL A 75 6.17 -2.04 10.40
CA VAL A 75 6.87 -0.76 10.49
C VAL A 75 5.96 0.36 10.98
N ALA A 76 4.73 0.47 10.46
CA ALA A 76 3.76 1.47 10.92
C ALA A 76 3.45 1.28 12.41
N ASP A 77 3.13 0.06 12.83
CA ASP A 77 2.84 -0.30 14.22
C ASP A 77 4.00 0.05 15.16
N ARG A 78 5.25 -0.23 14.75
CA ARG A 78 6.45 0.10 15.54
C ARG A 78 6.60 1.61 15.78
N HIS A 79 6.03 2.44 14.92
CA HIS A 79 6.04 3.89 15.04
C HIS A 79 4.75 4.44 15.66
N ASN A 80 3.90 3.58 16.25
CA ASN A 80 2.56 3.92 16.75
C ASN A 80 1.67 4.57 15.68
N GLY A 81 1.90 4.19 14.43
CA GLY A 81 1.11 4.62 13.28
C GLY A 81 0.11 3.57 12.84
N GLN A 82 -0.45 3.80 11.66
CA GLN A 82 -1.38 2.90 11.01
C GLN A 82 -1.11 2.83 9.50
N VAL A 83 -1.54 1.75 8.87
CA VAL A 83 -1.49 1.58 7.42
C VAL A 83 -2.82 1.02 6.93
N TRP A 84 -3.30 1.51 5.79
CA TRP A 84 -4.48 0.98 5.12
C TRP A 84 -4.34 1.08 3.60
N ALA A 85 -5.25 0.41 2.90
CA ALA A 85 -5.38 0.49 1.47
C ALA A 85 -6.84 0.77 1.09
N GLU A 86 -7.02 1.52 0.01
CA GLU A 86 -8.33 1.84 -0.55
C GLU A 86 -8.24 1.83 -2.08
N ASN A 87 -9.33 1.46 -2.77
CA ASN A 87 -9.41 1.69 -4.21
C ASN A 87 -9.68 3.16 -4.49
N THR A 88 -9.05 3.68 -5.53
CA THR A 88 -9.35 4.99 -6.09
C THR A 88 -10.18 4.82 -7.36
N GLY A 89 -10.56 5.92 -8.01
CA GLY A 89 -11.32 5.84 -9.26
C GLY A 89 -10.58 5.15 -10.41
N GLN A 90 -9.26 4.95 -10.31
CA GLN A 90 -8.42 4.41 -11.39
C GLN A 90 -7.41 3.34 -10.93
N GLY A 91 -7.34 3.00 -9.64
CA GLY A 91 -6.42 1.98 -9.13
C GLY A 91 -6.50 1.84 -7.62
N ALA A 92 -5.36 1.78 -6.93
CA ALA A 92 -5.31 1.68 -5.47
C ALA A 92 -4.42 2.76 -4.85
N ARG A 93 -4.75 3.13 -3.62
CA ARG A 93 -3.93 3.97 -2.75
C ARG A 93 -3.60 3.22 -1.46
N PHE A 94 -2.32 3.16 -1.13
CA PHE A 94 -1.81 2.65 0.13
C PHE A 94 -1.30 3.81 0.95
N THR A 95 -1.80 3.94 2.17
CA THR A 95 -1.53 5.09 3.04
C THR A 95 -0.91 4.62 4.34
N ILE A 96 0.17 5.29 4.76
CA ILE A 96 0.79 5.18 6.07
C ILE A 96 0.56 6.50 6.81
N GLU A 97 0.02 6.42 8.01
CA GLU A 97 -0.06 7.55 8.92
C GLU A 97 0.85 7.29 10.12
N LEU A 98 1.67 8.27 10.46
CA LEU A 98 2.58 8.24 11.60
C LEU A 98 2.31 9.45 12.50
N PRO A 99 2.32 9.32 13.83
CA PRO A 99 2.27 10.48 14.72
C PRO A 99 3.40 11.48 14.40
N ALA A 100 3.06 12.77 14.36
CA ALA A 100 4.02 13.85 14.28
C ALA A 100 4.65 14.04 15.67
N ALA A 101 5.96 14.30 15.70
CA ALA A 101 6.72 14.48 16.94
C ALA A 101 6.44 15.83 17.61
#